data_AF-A0AA43P909-F1
#
_entry.id   AF-A0AA43P909-F1
#
_cell.length_a   1.000
_cell.length_b   1.000
_cell.length_c   1.000
_cell.angle_alpha   90.00
_cell.angle_beta   90.00
_cell.angle_gamma   90.00
#
_symmetry.space_group_name_H-M   'P 1'
#
loop_
_entity.id
_entity.type
_entity.pdbx_description
1 polymer ?
#
loop_
_entity_poly.entity_id
_entity_poly.type
_entity_poly.pdbx_seq_one_letter_code
_entity_poly.pdbx_strand_id
1 'polypeptide(L)' 'MKVKKTLMDMIVKWHQAGYALDEIAPLVPQVPKAEVAAIIHQHDKETRL' A
#
# COMPACT_ATOMS: atom_id res chain seq x y z
N MET A 1 -11.01 14.95 4.96
CA MET A 1 -10.61 13.53 5.04
C MET A 1 -9.08 13.41 4.94
N LYS A 2 -8.34 13.42 6.06
CA LYS A 2 -6.86 13.31 6.05
C LYS A 2 -6.35 11.87 6.26
N VAL A 3 -7.12 11.06 6.99
CA VAL A 3 -6.72 9.70 7.42
C VAL A 3 -6.47 8.75 6.25
N LYS A 4 -7.33 8.76 5.21
CA LYS A 4 -7.20 7.85 4.06
C LYS A 4 -5.91 8.05 3.27
N LYS A 5 -5.48 9.31 3.09
CA LYS A 5 -4.26 9.63 2.34
C LYS A 5 -3.00 9.17 3.09
N THR A 6 -2.97 9.39 4.42
CA THR A 6 -1.88 8.91 5.27
C THR A 6 -1.72 7.38 5.23
N LEU A 7 -2.83 6.62 5.20
CA LEU A 7 -2.76 5.15 5.09
C LEU A 7 -2.22 4.67 3.75
N MET A 8 -2.65 5.29 2.66
CA MET A 8 -2.12 4.98 1.32
C MET A 8 -0.62 5.25 1.25
N ASP A 9 -0.16 6.38 1.80
CA ASP A 9 1.26 6.72 1.88
C ASP A 9 2.05 5.70 2.74
N MET A 10 1.45 5.17 3.80
CA MET A 10 2.09 4.12 4.64
C MET A 10 2.20 2.78 3.90
N ILE A 11 1.15 2.38 3.16
CA ILE A 11 1.16 1.18 2.31
C ILE A 11 2.32 1.24 1.30
N VAL A 12 2.49 2.39 0.65
CA VAL A 12 3.59 2.62 -0.29
C VAL A 12 4.94 2.54 0.42
N LYS A 13 5.11 3.15 1.60
CA LYS A 13 6.37 3.09 2.35
C LYS A 13 6.77 1.68 2.77
N TRP A 14 5.82 0.85 3.23
CA TRP A 14 6.14 -0.55 3.57
C TRP A 14 6.54 -1.34 2.33
N HIS A 15 5.85 -1.15 1.20
CA HIS A 15 6.23 -1.76 -0.06
C HIS A 15 7.63 -1.35 -0.52
N GLN A 16 7.96 -0.05 -0.44
CA GLN A 16 9.30 0.47 -0.74
C GLN A 16 10.37 -0.08 0.22
N ALA A 17 10.01 -0.39 1.47
CA ALA A 17 10.89 -1.05 2.44
C ALA A 17 11.06 -2.55 2.18
N GLY A 18 10.40 -3.11 1.16
CA GLY A 18 10.53 -4.51 0.74
C GLY A 18 9.51 -5.46 1.36
N TYR A 19 8.49 -4.96 2.04
CA TYR A 19 7.44 -5.80 2.63
C TYR A 19 6.52 -6.34 1.53
N ALA A 20 6.16 -7.61 1.64
CA ALA A 20 5.21 -8.24 0.74
C ALA A 20 3.76 -7.86 1.07
N LEU A 21 2.84 -8.04 0.11
CA LEU A 21 1.40 -7.81 0.30
C LEU A 21 0.83 -8.53 1.54
N ASP A 22 1.26 -9.77 1.77
CA ASP A 22 0.82 -10.59 2.92
C ASP A 22 1.33 -10.07 4.26
N GLU A 23 2.41 -9.29 4.27
CA GLU A 23 2.95 -8.64 5.46
C GLU A 23 2.32 -7.26 5.69
N ILE A 24 1.94 -6.56 4.62
CA ILE A 24 1.30 -5.24 4.70
C ILE A 24 -0.19 -5.34 5.05
N ALA A 25 -0.93 -6.30 4.48
CA ALA A 25 -2.37 -6.41 4.66
C ALA A 25 -2.82 -6.52 6.15
N PRO A 26 -2.11 -7.26 7.04
CA PRO A 26 -2.43 -7.28 8.46
C PRO A 26 -2.17 -5.96 9.20
N LEU A 27 -1.27 -5.10 8.71
CA LEU A 27 -0.94 -3.80 9.33
C LEU A 27 -2.02 -2.73 9.08
N VAL A 28 -2.84 -2.94 8.05
CA VAL A 28 -3.94 -2.05 7.66
C VAL A 28 -5.26 -2.82 7.54
N PRO A 29 -5.80 -3.35 8.66
CA PRO A 29 -7.01 -4.18 8.63
C PRO A 29 -8.27 -3.42 8.15
N GLN A 30 -8.20 -2.09 8.19
CA GLN A 30 -9.23 -1.17 7.70
C GLN A 30 -9.24 -1.00 6.16
N VAL A 31 -8.24 -1.52 5.45
CA VAL A 31 -8.15 -1.51 3.99
C VAL A 31 -8.22 -2.96 3.50
N PRO A 32 -9.15 -3.31 2.59
CA PRO A 32 -9.18 -4.65 2.01
C PRO A 32 -7.85 -5.02 1.34
N LYS A 33 -7.41 -6.27 1.48
CA LYS A 33 -6.17 -6.76 0.86
C LYS A 33 -6.09 -6.48 -0.64
N ALA A 34 -7.22 -6.55 -1.36
CA ALA A 34 -7.30 -6.22 -2.77
C ALA A 34 -6.99 -4.74 -3.07
N GLU A 35 -7.41 -3.83 -2.19
CA GLU A 35 -7.12 -2.40 -2.31
C GLU A 35 -5.65 -2.11 -1.99
N VAL A 36 -5.06 -2.78 -1.00
CA VAL A 36 -3.61 -2.73 -0.73
C VAL A 36 -2.81 -3.17 -1.96
N ALA A 37 -3.21 -4.28 -2.60
CA ALA A 37 -2.58 -4.78 -3.82
C ALA A 37 -2.70 -3.78 -4.98
N ALA A 38 -3.86 -3.13 -5.14
CA ALA A 38 -4.07 -2.12 -6.16
C ALA A 38 -3.18 -0.89 -5.96
N ILE A 39 -3.02 -0.42 -4.70
CA ILE A 39 -2.14 0.71 -4.36
C ILE A 39 -0.68 0.38 -4.70
N ILE A 40 -0.21 -0.80 -4.30
CA ILE A 40 1.15 -1.28 -4.60
C ILE A 40 1.36 -1.36 -6.11
N HIS A 41 0.43 -1.98 -6.84
CA HIS A 41 0.52 -2.15 -8.29
C HIS A 41 0.56 -0.81 -9.03
N GLN A 42 -0.27 0.15 -8.60
CA GLN A 42 -0.28 1.50 -9.15
C GLN A 42 1.08 2.19 -8.91
N HIS A 43 1.64 2.07 -7.69
CA HIS A 43 2.94 2.65 -7.37
C HIS A 43 4.09 2.05 -8.18
N ASP A 44 4.10 0.74 -8.39
CA ASP A 44 5.11 0.07 -9.22
C ASP A 44 5.02 0.49 -10.69
N LYS A 45 3.81 0.71 -11.19
CA LYS A 45 3.59 1.20 -12.56
C LYS A 45 4.10 2.63 -12.74
N GLU A 46 3.88 3.49 -11.75
CA GLU A 46 4.37 4.88 -11.75
C GLU A 46 5.89 4.96 -11.58
N THR A 47 6.48 4.09 -10.78
CA THR A 47 7.94 4.06 -10.54
C THR A 47 8.74 3.49 -11.72
N ARG A 48 8.09 2.73 -12.60
CA ARG A 48 8.72 2.14 -13.81
C ARG A 48 8.66 3.04 -15.05
N LEU A 49 7.99 4.20 -14.97
CA LEU A 49 7.94 5.23 -16.00
C LEU A 49 9.03 6.29 -15.76
#